data_AF-A0A255SH12-F1
#
_entry.id   AF-A0A255SH12-F1
#
_cell.length_a   1.000
_cell.length_b   1.000
_cell.length_c   1.000
_cell.angle_alpha   90.00
_cell.angle_beta   90.00
_cell.angle_gamma   90.00
#
_symmetry.space_group_name_H-M   'P 1'
#
loop_
_entity.id
_entity.type
_entity.pdbx_description
1 polymer ?
#
loop_
_entity_poly.entity_id
_entity_poly.type
_entity_poly.pdbx_seq_one_letter_code
_entity_poly.pdbx_strand_id
1 'polypeptide(L)'
;MKRLFTQIAMMTLAIVGYAQSDIHFSTVKATDKNLPAEVIDALDLKMHQVLNRNSAAAADVYNVFAIEPALSLGDVLSTEGMVRNVSVAKGELVLIAKNIIDGTEYYSLTIPVEADAVGDKDKAMMKLVQNIKVTNPAFTRFIRTTRQKIADYYAANCAIILQKAQALYNQRRYQEAVIYLSAVTGNIPCYDQAYALQQEIAANIPAGPDTVIVEKEVEKPVIVEVEKPVIVEVEKPQPATPVIDQKAPQMPPYELTISVNDLDFRILRCYGNKEQNRITIETEFCNRRMNTEKGEVEIKSAFDENAKELESYNFSVNENDSSYDWRNMPPKLAMKQDFYLIKADHFIPKISYIKLKVRDAIIEIRNLPVEW
;
A
#
# COMPACT_ATOMS: atom_id res chain seq x y z
N MET A 1 -15.67 25.91 -56.53
CA MET A 1 -16.82 25.62 -55.66
C MET A 1 -16.80 24.15 -55.28
N LYS A 2 -16.66 23.86 -53.98
CA LYS A 2 -17.12 22.66 -53.22
C LYS A 2 -16.91 21.30 -53.95
N ARG A 3 -16.08 20.39 -53.45
CA ARG A 3 -16.27 19.74 -52.14
C ARG A 3 -14.94 19.31 -51.52
N LEU A 4 -14.86 19.67 -50.26
CA LEU A 4 -13.81 19.56 -49.28
C LEU A 4 -14.19 18.41 -48.33
N PHE A 5 -13.21 17.86 -47.60
CA PHE A 5 -13.34 16.89 -46.49
C PHE A 5 -13.61 15.44 -46.94
N THR A 6 -12.91 14.38 -46.50
CA THR A 6 -12.35 14.11 -45.16
C THR A 6 -11.45 12.87 -45.29
N GLN A 7 -10.15 12.97 -45.02
CA GLN A 7 -9.32 11.81 -44.66
C GLN A 7 -8.53 12.21 -43.42
N ILE A 8 -9.18 12.02 -42.27
CA ILE A 8 -8.56 12.14 -40.95
C ILE A 8 -7.77 10.86 -40.73
N ALA A 9 -6.46 11.03 -40.56
CA ALA A 9 -5.54 10.02 -40.11
C ALA A 9 -6.06 9.38 -38.82
N MET A 10 -6.30 8.06 -38.86
CA MET A 10 -6.63 7.25 -37.71
C MET A 10 -5.37 7.11 -36.85
N MET A 11 -5.13 8.11 -36.00
CA MET A 11 -4.15 8.06 -34.93
C MET A 11 -4.72 7.13 -33.86
N THR A 12 -4.34 5.85 -33.92
CA THR A 12 -4.56 4.91 -32.84
C THR A 12 -3.73 5.36 -31.64
N LEU A 13 -4.32 6.21 -30.80
CA LEU A 13 -3.89 6.38 -29.42
C LEU A 13 -4.02 5.01 -28.76
N ALA A 14 -2.91 4.29 -28.62
CA ALA A 14 -2.82 3.21 -27.65
C ALA A 14 -2.98 3.87 -26.28
N ILE A 15 -4.22 3.93 -25.79
CA ILE A 15 -4.47 4.16 -24.38
C ILE A 15 -3.81 2.97 -23.70
N VAL A 16 -2.64 3.19 -23.12
CA VAL A 16 -2.11 2.29 -22.09
C VAL A 16 -3.13 2.38 -20.96
N GLY A 17 -4.12 1.49 -21.01
CA GLY A 17 -4.95 1.22 -19.87
C GLY A 17 -4.01 0.71 -18.81
N TYR A 18 -3.65 1.56 -17.85
CA TYR A 18 -3.17 1.07 -16.57
C TYR A 18 -4.24 0.10 -16.12
N ALA A 19 -3.90 -1.19 -16.10
CA ALA A 19 -4.68 -2.19 -15.42
C ALA A 19 -4.59 -1.82 -13.93
N GLN A 20 -5.44 -0.90 -13.50
CA GLN A 20 -5.66 -0.58 -12.11
C GLN A 20 -6.20 -1.86 -11.48
N SER A 21 -5.42 -2.50 -10.63
CA SER A 21 -5.94 -3.51 -9.74
C SER A 21 -7.04 -2.86 -8.91
N ASP A 22 -8.29 -3.31 -9.10
CA ASP A 22 -9.47 -2.64 -8.54
C ASP A 22 -9.45 -2.64 -7.00
N ILE A 23 -9.85 -1.53 -6.36
CA ILE A 23 -10.06 -1.49 -4.90
C ILE A 23 -11.24 -2.40 -4.53
N HIS A 24 -11.06 -3.26 -3.52
CA HIS A 24 -12.07 -4.20 -3.05
C HIS A 24 -12.67 -3.76 -1.70
N PHE A 25 -13.80 -4.35 -1.32
CA PHE A 25 -14.57 -3.98 -0.15
C PHE A 25 -14.98 -5.20 0.68
N SER A 26 -14.91 -5.06 2.00
CA SER A 26 -15.62 -5.93 2.95
C SER A 26 -17.01 -5.36 3.25
N THR A 27 -17.91 -6.19 3.79
CA THR A 27 -19.18 -5.71 4.34
C THR A 27 -19.02 -5.46 5.83
N VAL A 28 -19.68 -4.40 6.32
CA VAL A 28 -19.88 -4.17 7.76
C VAL A 28 -21.37 -4.30 8.01
N LYS A 29 -21.76 -5.03 9.05
CA LYS A 29 -23.16 -5.19 9.42
C LYS A 29 -23.77 -3.84 9.79
N ALA A 30 -25.06 -3.66 9.46
CA ALA A 30 -25.78 -2.45 9.83
C ALA A 30 -25.78 -2.25 11.36
N THR A 31 -25.44 -1.03 11.81
CA THR A 31 -25.27 -0.71 13.24
C THR A 31 -26.58 -0.22 13.91
N ASP A 32 -27.70 -0.17 13.19
CA ASP A 32 -28.97 0.31 13.74
C ASP A 32 -29.58 -0.70 14.71
N LYS A 33 -29.61 -0.34 16.00
CA LYS A 33 -30.22 -1.14 17.08
C LYS A 33 -31.73 -1.34 16.92
N ASN A 34 -32.38 -0.56 16.06
CA ASN A 34 -33.80 -0.68 15.76
C ASN A 34 -34.09 -1.69 14.64
N LEU A 35 -33.06 -2.24 13.99
CA LEU A 35 -33.22 -3.35 13.05
C LEU A 35 -33.16 -4.69 13.79
N PRO A 36 -34.14 -5.59 13.59
CA PRO A 36 -34.06 -6.95 14.09
C PRO A 36 -32.82 -7.68 13.55
N ALA A 37 -32.21 -8.56 14.35
CA ALA A 37 -31.00 -9.28 13.98
C ALA A 37 -31.13 -10.04 12.65
N GLU A 38 -32.30 -10.64 12.39
CA GLU A 38 -32.59 -11.35 11.14
C GLU A 38 -32.59 -10.41 9.92
N VAL A 39 -33.05 -9.17 10.08
CA VAL A 39 -33.01 -8.14 9.02
C VAL A 39 -31.58 -7.69 8.76
N ILE A 40 -30.76 -7.54 9.82
CA ILE A 40 -29.34 -7.21 9.71
C ILE A 40 -28.60 -8.30 8.93
N ASP A 41 -28.80 -9.57 9.28
CA ASP A 41 -28.13 -10.70 8.62
C ASP A 41 -28.58 -10.86 7.16
N ALA A 42 -29.86 -10.66 6.87
CA ALA A 42 -30.36 -10.67 5.51
C ALA A 42 -29.79 -9.52 4.67
N LEU A 43 -29.63 -8.33 5.27
CA LEU A 43 -29.07 -7.16 4.60
C LEU A 43 -27.57 -7.35 4.33
N ASP A 44 -26.83 -7.92 5.28
CA ASP A 44 -25.41 -8.28 5.11
C ASP A 44 -25.23 -9.30 3.97
N LEU A 45 -26.07 -10.34 3.91
CA LEU A 45 -26.07 -11.29 2.81
C LEU A 45 -26.34 -10.62 1.45
N LYS A 46 -27.30 -9.68 1.40
CA LYS A 46 -27.57 -8.90 0.17
C LYS A 46 -26.36 -8.07 -0.24
N MET A 47 -25.63 -7.47 0.71
CA MET A 47 -24.42 -6.71 0.40
C MET A 47 -23.31 -7.62 -0.12
N HIS A 48 -23.09 -8.80 0.47
CA HIS A 48 -22.16 -9.77 -0.09
C HIS A 48 -22.50 -10.17 -1.53
N GLN A 49 -23.78 -10.42 -1.82
CA GLN A 49 -24.24 -10.72 -3.18
C GLN A 49 -23.98 -9.57 -4.16
N VAL A 50 -24.22 -8.33 -3.73
CA VAL A 50 -23.92 -7.12 -4.51
C VAL A 50 -22.43 -7.03 -4.82
N LEU A 51 -21.56 -7.19 -3.83
CA LEU A 51 -20.11 -7.10 -4.02
C LEU A 51 -19.57 -8.20 -4.92
N ASN A 52 -20.00 -9.45 -4.70
CA ASN A 52 -19.61 -10.59 -5.54
C ASN A 52 -20.03 -10.39 -7.00
N ARG A 53 -21.25 -9.90 -7.24
CA ARG A 53 -21.75 -9.62 -8.59
C ARG A 53 -20.92 -8.56 -9.32
N ASN A 54 -20.36 -7.60 -8.60
CA ASN A 54 -19.58 -6.49 -9.16
C ASN A 54 -18.07 -6.74 -9.09
N SER A 55 -17.62 -7.97 -8.81
CA SER A 55 -16.20 -8.30 -8.63
C SER A 55 -15.51 -7.31 -7.68
N ALA A 56 -16.18 -7.00 -6.56
CA ALA A 56 -15.78 -5.97 -5.62
C ALA A 56 -15.60 -6.49 -4.19
N ALA A 57 -15.91 -7.78 -3.96
CA ALA A 57 -15.70 -8.42 -2.66
C ALA A 57 -14.21 -8.60 -2.39
N ALA A 58 -13.77 -8.17 -1.21
CA ALA A 58 -12.42 -8.45 -0.74
C ALA A 58 -12.26 -9.94 -0.41
N ALA A 59 -11.18 -10.53 -0.91
CA ALA A 59 -10.77 -11.88 -0.54
C ALA A 59 -9.88 -11.89 0.71
N ASP A 60 -9.28 -10.74 1.05
CA ASP A 60 -8.33 -10.58 2.13
C ASP A 60 -9.01 -10.09 3.42
N VAL A 61 -8.69 -10.75 4.54
CA VAL A 61 -9.15 -10.41 5.89
C VAL A 61 -8.58 -9.05 6.35
N TYR A 62 -7.47 -8.59 5.78
CA TYR A 62 -6.83 -7.32 6.12
C TYR A 62 -7.35 -6.12 5.31
N ASN A 63 -8.37 -6.30 4.48
CA ASN A 63 -8.93 -5.22 3.70
C ASN A 63 -9.61 -4.15 4.58
N VAL A 64 -9.16 -2.90 4.48
CA VAL A 64 -9.63 -1.79 5.32
C VAL A 64 -10.84 -1.05 4.77
N PHE A 65 -11.16 -1.21 3.49
CA PHE A 65 -12.31 -0.53 2.88
C PHE A 65 -13.56 -1.35 3.10
N ALA A 66 -14.54 -0.78 3.79
CA ALA A 66 -15.80 -1.43 4.02
C ALA A 66 -16.95 -0.64 3.41
N ILE A 67 -18.02 -1.37 3.12
CA ILE A 67 -19.33 -0.80 2.85
C ILE A 67 -20.25 -1.13 4.02
N GLU A 68 -20.74 -0.08 4.67
CA GLU A 68 -21.75 -0.17 5.72
C GLU A 68 -23.12 0.20 5.12
N PRO A 69 -24.11 -0.71 5.14
CA PRO A 69 -25.47 -0.41 4.78
C PRO A 69 -26.25 0.11 5.98
N ALA A 70 -27.11 1.09 5.76
CA ALA A 70 -28.15 1.50 6.71
C ALA A 70 -29.51 1.44 6.01
N LEU A 71 -30.48 0.80 6.65
CA LEU A 71 -31.84 0.67 6.13
C LEU A 71 -32.81 1.41 7.05
N SER A 72 -33.59 2.30 6.47
CA SER A 72 -34.69 2.97 7.16
C SER A 72 -36.03 2.61 6.52
N LEU A 73 -37.05 2.45 7.36
CA LEU A 73 -38.44 2.36 6.93
C LEU A 73 -39.04 3.77 6.93
N GLY A 74 -39.53 4.21 5.77
CA GLY A 74 -40.32 5.42 5.61
C GLY A 74 -41.82 5.12 5.74
N ASP A 75 -42.62 5.71 4.86
CA ASP A 75 -44.08 5.58 4.92
C ASP A 75 -44.58 4.19 4.50
N VAL A 76 -45.61 3.71 5.20
CA VAL A 76 -46.41 2.57 4.79
C VAL A 76 -47.73 3.09 4.22
N LEU A 77 -47.82 3.16 2.90
CA LEU A 77 -49.00 3.64 2.20
C LEU A 77 -49.99 2.49 2.06
N SER A 78 -51.20 2.64 2.58
CA SER A 78 -52.26 1.64 2.43
C SER A 78 -53.33 2.17 1.48
N THR A 79 -53.66 1.39 0.46
CA THR A 79 -54.82 1.63 -0.40
C THR A 79 -55.92 0.62 -0.07
N GLU A 80 -57.08 1.12 0.31
CA GLU A 80 -58.26 0.28 0.53
C GLU A 80 -58.83 -0.16 -0.82
N GLY A 81 -58.80 -1.46 -1.06
CA GLY A 81 -59.33 -2.08 -2.27
C GLY A 81 -60.54 -2.94 -1.94
N MET A 82 -61.54 -2.98 -2.82
CA MET A 82 -62.79 -3.75 -2.62
C MET A 82 -62.60 -5.26 -2.39
N VAL A 83 -61.45 -5.84 -2.80
CA VAL A 83 -61.15 -7.29 -2.67
C VAL A 83 -60.00 -7.57 -1.72
N ARG A 84 -58.99 -6.69 -1.64
CA ARG A 84 -57.85 -6.80 -0.71
C ARG A 84 -57.18 -5.44 -0.55
N ASN A 85 -56.83 -5.09 0.68
CA ASN A 85 -55.98 -3.93 0.96
C ASN A 85 -54.54 -4.22 0.54
N VAL A 86 -53.93 -3.29 -0.20
CA VAL A 86 -52.51 -3.35 -0.55
C VAL A 86 -51.80 -2.26 0.24
N SER A 87 -50.90 -2.67 1.12
CA SER A 87 -50.00 -1.75 1.80
C SER A 87 -48.63 -1.84 1.13
N VAL A 88 -48.01 -0.70 0.82
CA VAL A 88 -46.66 -0.60 0.26
C VAL A 88 -45.78 0.10 1.29
N ALA A 89 -44.74 -0.60 1.74
CA ALA A 89 -43.68 -0.02 2.54
C ALA A 89 -42.66 0.64 1.61
N LYS A 90 -42.33 1.89 1.90
CA LYS A 90 -41.20 2.59 1.31
C LYS A 90 -40.08 2.70 2.33
N GLY A 91 -38.85 2.70 1.85
CA GLY A 91 -37.67 2.88 2.68
C GLY A 91 -36.49 3.37 1.89
N GLU A 92 -35.40 3.62 2.61
CA GLU A 92 -34.15 4.07 2.03
C GLU A 92 -33.03 3.13 2.48
N LEU A 93 -32.27 2.64 1.49
CA LEU A 93 -31.01 1.96 1.71
C LEU A 93 -29.88 2.95 1.47
N VAL A 94 -29.20 3.36 2.52
CA VAL A 94 -27.99 4.17 2.45
C VAL A 94 -26.79 3.25 2.45
N LEU A 95 -25.87 3.43 1.51
CA LEU A 95 -24.59 2.74 1.46
C LEU A 95 -23.48 3.73 1.75
N ILE A 96 -22.66 3.45 2.75
CA ILE A 96 -21.53 4.29 3.14
C ILE A 96 -20.24 3.50 2.91
N ALA A 97 -19.37 4.02 2.06
CA ALA A 97 -18.04 3.46 1.87
C ALA A 97 -17.03 4.18 2.76
N LYS A 98 -16.35 3.43 3.62
CA LYS A 98 -15.46 3.99 4.63
C LYS A 98 -14.21 3.14 4.88
N ASN A 99 -13.23 3.74 5.53
CA ASN A 99 -12.10 3.05 6.10
C ASN A 99 -12.42 2.62 7.54
N ILE A 100 -12.29 1.33 7.85
CA ILE A 100 -12.62 0.78 9.18
C ILE A 100 -11.59 1.12 10.26
N ILE A 101 -10.41 1.59 9.88
CA ILE A 101 -9.31 1.91 10.80
C ILE A 101 -9.44 3.33 11.35
N ASP A 102 -9.65 4.31 10.46
CA ASP A 102 -9.71 5.72 10.85
C ASP A 102 -11.10 6.37 10.72
N GLY A 103 -12.08 5.63 10.19
CA GLY A 103 -13.46 6.10 10.04
C GLY A 103 -13.69 7.04 8.86
N THR A 104 -12.69 7.29 8.01
CA THR A 104 -12.85 8.18 6.85
C THR A 104 -13.93 7.67 5.90
N GLU A 105 -14.97 8.47 5.67
CA GLU A 105 -16.01 8.18 4.69
C GLU A 105 -15.66 8.78 3.32
N TYR A 106 -15.63 7.94 2.29
CA TYR A 106 -15.22 8.34 0.94
C TYR A 106 -16.40 8.70 0.04
N TYR A 107 -17.51 7.98 0.20
CA TYR A 107 -18.70 8.17 -0.61
C TYR A 107 -19.92 7.56 0.05
N SER A 108 -21.09 8.18 -0.18
CA SER A 108 -22.38 7.67 0.25
C SER A 108 -23.41 7.76 -0.87
N LEU A 109 -24.31 6.79 -0.94
CA LEU A 109 -25.42 6.76 -1.89
C LEU A 109 -26.69 6.24 -1.21
N THR A 110 -27.79 6.98 -1.39
CA THR A 110 -29.12 6.56 -0.99
C THR A 110 -29.85 5.91 -2.16
N ILE A 111 -30.40 4.72 -1.94
CA ILE A 111 -31.18 3.95 -2.90
C ILE A 111 -32.58 3.76 -2.33
N PRO A 112 -33.64 4.26 -2.99
CA PRO A 112 -35.01 3.98 -2.55
C PRO A 112 -35.33 2.50 -2.71
N VAL A 113 -35.97 1.93 -1.70
CA VAL A 113 -36.42 0.54 -1.68
C VAL A 113 -37.91 0.48 -1.37
N GLU A 114 -38.61 -0.45 -2.02
CA GLU A 114 -40.06 -0.60 -1.87
C GLU A 114 -40.44 -2.08 -1.80
N ALA A 115 -41.42 -2.40 -0.97
CA ALA A 115 -41.97 -3.75 -0.85
C ALA A 115 -43.42 -3.73 -0.41
N ASP A 116 -44.15 -4.82 -0.72
CA ASP A 116 -45.50 -5.02 -0.22
C ASP A 116 -45.47 -5.16 1.30
N ALA A 117 -45.98 -4.16 2.03
CA ALA A 117 -46.11 -4.19 3.47
C ALA A 117 -47.21 -5.18 3.87
N VAL A 118 -46.83 -6.25 4.56
CA VAL A 118 -47.77 -7.17 5.18
C VAL A 118 -47.26 -7.51 6.57
N GLY A 119 -48.06 -7.24 7.60
CA GLY A 119 -47.71 -7.51 8.99
C GLY A 119 -47.17 -6.28 9.74
N ASP A 120 -46.42 -6.54 10.79
CA ASP A 120 -45.76 -5.54 11.63
C ASP A 120 -44.53 -4.89 10.95
N LYS A 121 -43.96 -3.90 11.64
CA LYS A 121 -42.80 -3.11 11.19
C LYS A 121 -41.61 -3.99 10.78
N ASP A 122 -41.34 -5.04 11.55
CA ASP A 122 -40.18 -5.92 11.36
C ASP A 122 -40.34 -6.76 10.08
N LYS A 123 -41.56 -7.27 9.83
CA LYS A 123 -41.87 -7.96 8.56
C LYS A 123 -41.78 -7.03 7.36
N ALA A 124 -42.22 -5.78 7.49
CA ALA A 124 -42.08 -4.79 6.43
C ALA A 124 -40.59 -4.52 6.10
N MET A 125 -39.75 -4.35 7.13
CA MET A 125 -38.29 -4.19 6.95
C MET A 125 -37.64 -5.41 6.30
N MET A 126 -37.99 -6.62 6.73
CA MET A 126 -37.45 -7.85 6.12
C MET A 126 -37.83 -7.95 4.63
N LYS A 127 -39.06 -7.61 4.28
CA LYS A 127 -39.49 -7.58 2.88
C LYS A 127 -38.79 -6.52 2.04
N LEU A 128 -38.50 -5.34 2.60
CA LEU A 128 -37.67 -4.34 1.92
C LEU A 128 -36.31 -4.93 1.57
N VAL A 129 -35.63 -5.59 2.52
CA VAL A 129 -34.34 -6.26 2.28
C VAL A 129 -34.45 -7.34 1.21
N GLN A 130 -35.46 -8.21 1.29
CA GLN A 130 -35.67 -9.28 0.33
C GLN A 130 -35.87 -8.75 -1.10
N ASN A 131 -36.58 -7.63 -1.24
CA ASN A 131 -36.85 -6.96 -2.51
C ASN A 131 -35.68 -6.15 -3.08
N ILE A 132 -34.57 -6.00 -2.33
CA ILE A 132 -33.35 -5.42 -2.89
C ILE A 132 -32.89 -6.27 -4.08
N LYS A 133 -32.95 -5.65 -5.26
CA LYS A 133 -32.46 -6.24 -6.50
C LYS A 133 -30.96 -6.00 -6.58
N VAL A 134 -30.16 -7.04 -6.32
CA VAL A 134 -28.69 -6.99 -6.42
C VAL A 134 -28.19 -6.60 -7.81
N THR A 135 -29.07 -6.65 -8.82
CA THR A 135 -28.82 -6.22 -10.20
C THR A 135 -29.09 -4.74 -10.46
N ASN A 136 -29.53 -3.96 -9.45
CA ASN A 136 -29.82 -2.54 -9.61
C ASN A 136 -28.54 -1.79 -10.03
N PRO A 137 -28.53 -1.03 -11.14
CA PRO A 137 -27.34 -0.32 -11.63
C PRO A 137 -26.81 0.73 -10.66
N ALA A 138 -27.60 1.17 -9.68
CA ALA A 138 -27.13 2.02 -8.60
C ALA A 138 -25.96 1.40 -7.82
N PHE A 139 -25.97 0.08 -7.60
CA PHE A 139 -24.87 -0.62 -6.92
C PHE A 139 -23.56 -0.59 -7.73
N THR A 140 -23.63 -0.88 -9.02
CA THR A 140 -22.45 -0.81 -9.90
C THR A 140 -21.90 0.61 -9.98
N ARG A 141 -22.78 1.62 -10.06
CA ARG A 141 -22.37 3.03 -10.05
C ARG A 141 -21.73 3.42 -8.72
N PHE A 142 -22.31 2.99 -7.60
CA PHE A 142 -21.77 3.22 -6.26
C PHE A 142 -20.35 2.69 -6.18
N ILE A 143 -20.13 1.41 -6.45
CA ILE A 143 -18.82 0.75 -6.37
C ILE A 143 -17.79 1.48 -7.25
N ARG A 144 -18.10 1.75 -8.53
CA ARG A 144 -17.18 2.44 -9.43
C ARG A 144 -16.83 3.84 -8.93
N THR A 145 -17.82 4.60 -8.45
CA THR A 145 -17.61 5.96 -7.94
C THR A 145 -16.77 5.94 -6.68
N THR A 146 -17.04 5.00 -5.77
CA THR A 146 -16.28 4.81 -4.54
C THR A 146 -14.81 4.50 -4.83
N ARG A 147 -14.52 3.57 -5.74
CA ARG A 147 -13.12 3.26 -6.12
C ARG A 147 -12.38 4.51 -6.59
N GLN A 148 -13.01 5.31 -7.45
CA GLN A 148 -12.43 6.56 -7.92
C GLN A 148 -12.19 7.54 -6.76
N LYS A 149 -13.18 7.74 -5.88
CA LYS A 149 -13.07 8.64 -4.73
C LYS A 149 -11.97 8.24 -3.75
N ILE A 150 -11.78 6.93 -3.53
CA ILE A 150 -10.68 6.42 -2.71
C ILE A 150 -9.35 6.70 -3.42
N ALA A 151 -9.21 6.36 -4.71
CA ALA A 151 -7.98 6.62 -5.46
C ALA A 151 -7.61 8.12 -5.45
N ASP A 152 -8.59 9.00 -5.70
CA ASP A 152 -8.41 10.45 -5.66
C ASP A 152 -7.98 10.93 -4.27
N TYR A 153 -8.62 10.41 -3.21
CA TYR A 153 -8.29 10.76 -1.84
C TYR A 153 -6.83 10.44 -1.52
N TYR A 154 -6.38 9.23 -1.79
CA TYR A 154 -5.01 8.83 -1.47
C TYR A 154 -3.98 9.51 -2.38
N ALA A 155 -4.30 9.73 -3.66
CA ALA A 155 -3.43 10.50 -4.56
C ALA A 155 -3.21 11.94 -4.05
N ALA A 156 -4.27 12.60 -3.57
CA ALA A 156 -4.19 13.97 -3.06
C ALA A 156 -3.56 14.07 -1.65
N ASN A 157 -3.70 13.01 -0.84
CA ASN A 157 -3.36 13.07 0.59
C ASN A 157 -2.18 12.17 0.98
N CYS A 158 -1.50 11.50 0.04
CA CYS A 158 -0.46 10.55 0.40
C CYS A 158 0.61 11.15 1.33
N ALA A 159 1.12 12.35 1.01
CA ALA A 159 2.12 13.01 1.84
C ALA A 159 1.62 13.22 3.29
N ILE A 160 0.35 13.57 3.47
CA ILE A 160 -0.28 13.78 4.78
C ILE A 160 -0.44 12.44 5.52
N ILE A 161 -0.81 11.38 4.81
CA ILE A 161 -0.96 10.02 5.37
C ILE A 161 0.39 9.51 5.88
N LEU A 162 1.44 9.59 5.07
CA LEU A 162 2.80 9.21 5.46
C LEU A 162 3.31 10.07 6.64
N GLN A 163 3.07 11.38 6.59
CA GLN A 163 3.47 12.28 7.67
C GLN A 163 2.76 11.97 9.00
N LYS A 164 1.47 11.62 8.97
CA LYS A 164 0.73 11.24 10.17
C LYS A 164 1.22 9.92 10.76
N ALA A 165 1.53 8.93 9.92
CA ALA A 165 2.18 7.70 10.37
C ALA A 165 3.54 7.97 11.02
N GLN A 166 4.36 8.82 10.40
CA GLN A 166 5.64 9.25 10.96
C GLN A 166 5.47 9.98 12.30
N ALA A 167 4.41 10.81 12.44
CA ALA A 167 4.11 11.49 13.70
C ALA A 167 3.74 10.51 14.81
N LEU A 168 2.96 9.46 14.50
CA LEU A 168 2.64 8.37 15.44
C LEU A 168 3.92 7.61 15.84
N TYR A 169 4.79 7.30 14.88
CA TYR A 169 6.10 6.69 15.13
C TYR A 169 6.95 7.54 16.10
N ASN A 170 7.07 8.85 15.84
CA ASN A 170 7.84 9.78 16.68
C ASN A 170 7.28 9.89 18.11
N GLN A 171 5.98 9.65 18.28
CA GLN A 171 5.31 9.58 19.58
C GLN A 171 5.50 8.22 20.27
N ARG A 172 6.32 7.31 19.71
CA ARG A 172 6.48 5.91 20.12
C ARG A 172 5.19 5.09 20.04
N ARG A 173 4.19 5.56 19.30
CA ARG A 173 2.92 4.87 19.05
C ARG A 173 3.07 3.98 17.82
N TYR A 174 4.03 3.05 17.90
CA TYR A 174 4.48 2.26 16.76
C TYR A 174 3.37 1.38 16.17
N GLN A 175 2.61 0.69 17.03
CA GLN A 175 1.50 -0.15 16.60
C GLN A 175 0.44 0.66 15.87
N GLU A 176 0.11 1.86 16.36
CA GLU A 176 -0.87 2.73 15.71
C GLU A 176 -0.37 3.27 14.38
N ALA A 177 0.93 3.55 14.26
CA ALA A 177 1.54 3.96 13.00
C ALA A 177 1.50 2.85 11.94
N VAL A 178 1.81 1.61 12.34
CA VAL A 178 1.72 0.42 11.48
C VAL A 178 0.28 0.15 11.06
N ILE A 179 -0.67 0.19 12.00
CA ILE A 179 -2.10 0.01 11.71
C ILE A 179 -2.60 1.10 10.75
N TYR A 180 -2.20 2.36 10.98
CA TYR A 180 -2.58 3.47 10.11
C TYR A 180 -2.03 3.31 8.68
N LEU A 181 -0.80 2.80 8.51
CA LEU A 181 -0.21 2.53 7.19
C LEU A 181 -0.77 1.28 6.52
N SER A 182 -1.20 0.28 7.29
CA SER A 182 -1.83 -0.93 6.73
C SER A 182 -3.12 -0.63 5.95
N ALA A 183 -3.73 0.53 6.18
CA ALA A 183 -4.85 1.01 5.39
C ALA A 183 -4.49 1.40 3.95
N VAL A 184 -3.21 1.60 3.67
CA VAL A 184 -2.72 1.81 2.30
C VAL A 184 -2.47 0.44 1.69
N THR A 185 -3.40 -0.05 0.87
CA THR A 185 -3.30 -1.37 0.21
C THR A 185 -2.66 -1.26 -1.18
N GLY A 186 -2.21 -2.39 -1.74
CA GLY A 186 -1.46 -2.46 -3.01
C GLY A 186 -2.06 -1.74 -4.22
N ASN A 187 -3.36 -1.46 -4.16
CA ASN A 187 -4.14 -0.88 -5.27
C ASN A 187 -4.30 0.65 -5.14
N ILE A 188 -3.64 1.25 -4.15
CA ILE A 188 -3.78 2.67 -3.81
C ILE A 188 -2.53 3.43 -4.23
N PRO A 189 -2.69 4.65 -4.78
CA PRO A 189 -1.57 5.56 -4.98
C PRO A 189 -0.75 5.73 -3.70
N CYS A 190 0.54 5.42 -3.79
CA CYS A 190 1.54 5.42 -2.71
C CYS A 190 1.63 4.23 -1.75
N TYR A 191 1.08 3.07 -2.14
CA TYR A 191 1.35 1.81 -1.46
C TYR A 191 2.84 1.57 -1.17
N ASP A 192 3.72 1.72 -2.17
CA ASP A 192 5.14 1.42 -2.00
C ASP A 192 5.80 2.30 -0.92
N GLN A 193 5.39 3.57 -0.85
CA GLN A 193 5.89 4.51 0.16
C GLN A 193 5.37 4.16 1.56
N ALA A 194 4.09 3.82 1.66
CA ALA A 194 3.48 3.42 2.92
C ALA A 194 4.04 2.09 3.43
N TYR A 195 4.23 1.12 2.54
CA TYR A 195 4.83 -0.18 2.86
C TYR A 195 6.28 -0.04 3.32
N ALA A 196 7.09 0.77 2.62
CA ALA A 196 8.47 1.04 3.04
C ALA A 196 8.53 1.67 4.45
N LEU A 197 7.70 2.68 4.71
CA LEU A 197 7.61 3.31 6.03
C LEU A 197 7.11 2.32 7.10
N GLN A 198 6.18 1.44 6.76
CA GLN A 198 5.68 0.41 7.68
C GLN A 198 6.80 -0.56 8.08
N GLN A 199 7.65 -0.98 7.13
CA GLN A 199 8.81 -1.85 7.41
C GLN A 199 9.85 -1.15 8.29
N GLU A 200 10.10 0.13 8.04
CA GLU A 200 11.00 0.95 8.88
C GLU A 200 10.45 1.05 10.31
N ILE A 201 9.17 1.36 10.47
CA ILE A 201 8.53 1.45 11.78
C ILE A 201 8.61 0.10 12.50
N ALA A 202 8.31 -1.00 11.80
CA ALA A 202 8.33 -2.35 12.36
C ALA A 202 9.73 -2.76 12.85
N ALA A 203 10.78 -2.45 12.08
CA ALA A 203 12.18 -2.72 12.46
C ALA A 203 12.65 -1.91 13.68
N ASN A 204 12.00 -0.78 13.95
CA ASN A 204 12.31 0.12 15.05
C ASN A 204 11.33 0.01 16.23
N ILE A 205 10.42 -0.96 16.22
CA ILE A 205 9.66 -1.31 17.42
C ILE A 205 10.69 -1.82 18.42
N PRO A 206 10.95 -1.12 19.55
CA PRO A 206 11.84 -1.65 20.55
C PRO A 206 11.28 -2.99 20.98
N ALA A 207 12.11 -4.05 20.91
CA ALA A 207 11.80 -5.29 21.61
C ALA A 207 11.45 -4.87 23.03
N GLY A 208 10.22 -5.15 23.46
CA GLY A 208 9.84 -4.88 24.83
C GLY A 208 10.89 -5.51 25.76
N PRO A 209 11.02 -5.04 27.01
CA PRO A 209 11.72 -5.86 27.98
C PRO A 209 11.09 -7.26 27.92
N ASP A 210 11.91 -8.31 27.90
CA ASP A 210 11.46 -9.70 27.99
C ASP A 210 10.33 -9.77 29.02
N THR A 211 9.10 -9.76 28.55
CA THR A 211 8.00 -10.24 29.36
C THR A 211 8.20 -11.72 29.24
N VAL A 212 8.84 -12.28 30.27
CA VAL A 212 8.68 -13.68 30.64
C VAL A 212 7.20 -13.94 30.46
N ILE A 213 6.86 -14.66 29.39
CA ILE A 213 5.58 -15.32 29.27
C ILE A 213 5.63 -16.28 30.45
N VAL A 214 5.07 -15.85 31.58
CA VAL A 214 4.56 -16.81 32.55
C VAL A 214 3.50 -17.52 31.75
N GLU A 215 3.91 -18.65 31.19
CA GLU A 215 3.04 -19.65 30.61
C GLU A 215 2.05 -19.97 31.72
N LYS A 216 0.91 -19.27 31.69
CA LYS A 216 -0.24 -19.67 32.47
C LYS A 216 -0.58 -21.02 31.87
N GLU A 217 -0.15 -22.08 32.54
CA GLU A 217 -0.55 -23.45 32.29
C GLU A 217 -2.06 -23.42 32.04
N VAL A 218 -2.41 -23.49 30.76
CA VAL A 218 -3.74 -23.93 30.38
C VAL A 218 -3.68 -25.41 30.68
N GLU A 219 -4.21 -25.78 31.85
CA GLU A 219 -4.52 -27.16 32.21
C GLU A 219 -5.26 -27.77 31.01
N LYS A 220 -4.54 -28.57 30.22
CA LYS A 220 -5.16 -29.47 29.26
C LYS A 220 -5.98 -30.43 30.10
N PRO A 221 -7.30 -30.56 29.89
CA PRO A 221 -8.06 -31.59 30.55
C PRO A 221 -7.47 -32.94 30.17
N VAL A 222 -7.10 -33.69 31.20
CA VAL A 222 -6.61 -35.07 31.15
C VAL A 222 -7.68 -35.92 30.45
N ILE A 223 -7.42 -36.31 29.21
CA ILE A 223 -8.12 -37.43 28.58
C ILE A 223 -7.25 -38.65 28.87
N VAL A 224 -7.73 -39.45 29.82
CA VAL A 224 -7.18 -40.77 30.13
C VAL A 224 -7.54 -41.69 28.96
N GLU A 225 -6.57 -42.02 28.12
CA GLU A 225 -6.66 -43.22 27.28
C GLU A 225 -5.53 -44.19 27.60
N VAL A 226 -6.01 -45.35 28.06
CA VAL A 226 -5.39 -46.56 28.55
C VAL A 226 -4.20 -47.06 27.72
N GLU A 227 -3.14 -47.42 28.44
CA GLU A 227 -1.94 -48.11 27.97
C GLU A 227 -2.23 -49.34 27.11
N LYS A 228 -1.46 -49.47 26.02
CA LYS A 228 -0.93 -50.76 25.58
C LYS A 228 0.59 -50.62 25.45
N PRO A 229 1.39 -51.45 26.15
CA PRO A 229 2.83 -51.45 25.97
C PRO A 229 3.16 -52.22 24.68
N VAL A 230 4.31 -51.95 24.05
CA VAL A 230 5.23 -52.97 23.52
C VAL A 230 6.40 -52.33 22.73
N ILE A 231 7.58 -52.69 23.22
CA ILE A 231 8.91 -52.88 22.59
C ILE A 231 9.80 -51.65 22.33
N VAL A 232 10.86 -51.69 23.12
CA VAL A 232 12.15 -51.00 23.08
C VAL A 232 12.95 -51.41 21.85
N GLU A 233 13.49 -50.45 21.11
CA GLU A 233 14.74 -50.67 20.37
C GLU A 233 15.64 -49.43 20.52
N VAL A 234 16.83 -49.71 21.06
CA VAL A 234 17.89 -48.76 21.40
C VAL A 234 18.83 -48.70 20.21
N GLU A 235 19.05 -47.52 19.64
CA GLU A 235 20.20 -47.29 18.75
C GLU A 235 21.02 -46.09 19.25
N LYS A 236 22.34 -46.33 19.36
CA LYS A 236 23.36 -45.43 19.89
C LYS A 236 23.82 -44.40 18.84
N PRO A 237 24.48 -43.30 19.25
CA PRO A 237 24.66 -42.08 18.46
C PRO A 237 26.01 -42.01 17.70
N GLN A 238 26.05 -41.26 16.59
CA GLN A 238 27.23 -40.56 16.03
C GLN A 238 26.84 -39.75 14.76
N PRO A 239 27.66 -38.78 14.28
CA PRO A 239 28.39 -37.70 14.94
C PRO A 239 28.08 -36.30 14.35
N ALA A 240 28.47 -35.25 15.09
CA ALA A 240 28.41 -33.86 14.66
C ALA A 240 29.36 -33.53 13.47
N THR A 241 28.95 -32.58 12.63
CA THR A 241 29.80 -31.82 11.67
C THR A 241 29.25 -30.39 11.54
N PRO A 242 30.05 -29.38 11.16
CA PRO A 242 30.43 -28.30 12.06
C PRO A 242 29.79 -26.96 11.70
N VAL A 243 29.72 -26.09 12.70
CA VAL A 243 29.45 -24.65 12.57
C VAL A 243 30.53 -24.02 11.68
N ILE A 244 30.12 -23.33 10.61
CA ILE A 244 30.99 -22.45 9.83
C ILE A 244 30.80 -21.01 10.31
N ASP A 245 31.94 -20.42 10.65
CA ASP A 245 32.18 -19.08 11.20
C ASP A 245 31.45 -17.92 10.49
N GLN A 246 30.86 -17.04 11.30
CA GLN A 246 30.54 -15.67 10.92
C GLN A 246 31.83 -14.84 10.88
N LYS A 247 32.23 -14.44 9.67
CA LYS A 247 33.37 -13.54 9.43
C LYS A 247 33.01 -12.12 9.93
N ALA A 248 33.91 -11.52 10.71
CA ALA A 248 33.81 -10.16 11.22
C ALA A 248 33.67 -9.10 10.08
N PRO A 249 33.08 -7.92 10.35
CA PRO A 249 32.84 -6.89 9.34
C PRO A 249 34.16 -6.32 8.79
N GLN A 250 34.41 -6.49 7.49
CA GLN A 250 35.50 -5.82 6.77
C GLN A 250 35.12 -4.36 6.51
N MET A 251 36.10 -3.44 6.59
CA MET A 251 35.93 -2.02 6.24
C MET A 251 35.36 -1.87 4.82
N PRO A 252 34.53 -0.84 4.54
CA PRO A 252 33.98 -0.63 3.22
C PRO A 252 35.11 -0.41 2.19
N PRO A 253 35.01 -1.00 0.98
CA PRO A 253 36.11 -1.03 0.00
C PRO A 253 36.33 0.29 -0.76
N TYR A 254 35.87 1.43 -0.23
CA TYR A 254 35.88 2.74 -0.89
C TYR A 254 36.09 3.87 0.14
N GLU A 255 36.53 5.03 -0.33
CA GLU A 255 36.63 6.25 0.48
C GLU A 255 35.47 7.20 0.13
N LEU A 256 34.84 7.79 1.14
CA LEU A 256 33.72 8.72 0.99
C LEU A 256 33.99 10.01 1.77
N THR A 257 33.93 11.15 1.09
CA THR A 257 33.99 12.49 1.70
C THR A 257 32.72 13.27 1.39
N ILE A 258 32.19 13.97 2.39
CA ILE A 258 31.02 14.85 2.26
C ILE A 258 31.45 16.25 2.69
N SER A 259 31.19 17.27 1.88
CA SER A 259 31.66 18.64 2.14
C SER A 259 30.89 19.39 3.24
N VAL A 260 29.80 18.82 3.75
CA VAL A 260 28.92 19.42 4.76
C VAL A 260 28.58 18.40 5.85
N ASN A 261 28.25 18.89 7.05
CA ASN A 261 27.95 18.04 8.21
C ASN A 261 26.45 17.80 8.42
N ASP A 262 25.61 18.43 7.61
CA ASP A 262 24.15 18.42 7.72
C ASP A 262 23.48 17.63 6.60
N LEU A 263 24.24 16.72 5.99
CA LEU A 263 23.77 15.73 5.04
C LEU A 263 24.47 14.41 5.37
N ASP A 264 23.70 13.42 5.79
CA ASP A 264 24.23 12.05 5.82
C ASP A 264 24.14 11.48 4.42
N PHE A 265 25.16 10.74 4.00
CA PHE A 265 25.18 10.07 2.72
C PHE A 265 25.82 8.69 2.89
N ARG A 266 25.20 7.67 2.32
CA ARG A 266 25.75 6.32 2.28
C ARG A 266 25.53 5.68 0.92
N ILE A 267 26.47 4.83 0.53
CA ILE A 267 26.35 3.97 -0.63
C ILE A 267 25.72 2.67 -0.14
N LEU A 268 24.62 2.26 -0.76
CA LEU A 268 23.96 0.99 -0.48
C LEU A 268 24.59 -0.12 -1.32
N ARG A 269 24.77 0.14 -2.62
CA ARG A 269 25.31 -0.82 -3.57
C ARG A 269 25.88 -0.12 -4.82
N CYS A 270 26.84 -0.75 -5.47
CA CYS A 270 27.30 -0.35 -6.80
C CYS A 270 27.44 -1.59 -7.69
N TYR A 271 26.68 -1.63 -8.78
CA TYR A 271 26.68 -2.77 -9.69
C TYR A 271 26.47 -2.36 -11.15
N GLY A 272 27.01 -3.15 -12.07
CA GLY A 272 26.86 -3.01 -13.51
C GLY A 272 25.84 -4.00 -14.07
N ASN A 273 25.06 -3.56 -15.04
CA ASN A 273 24.18 -4.40 -15.85
C ASN A 273 24.72 -4.43 -17.30
N LYS A 274 25.13 -5.63 -17.75
CA LYS A 274 25.73 -5.86 -19.07
C LYS A 274 24.75 -5.69 -20.23
N GLU A 275 23.48 -6.02 -20.03
CA GLU A 275 22.46 -5.90 -21.08
C GLU A 275 22.11 -4.42 -21.34
N GLN A 276 22.20 -3.61 -20.30
CA GLN A 276 21.85 -2.19 -20.34
C GLN A 276 23.04 -1.26 -20.55
N ASN A 277 24.28 -1.78 -20.54
CA ASN A 277 25.52 -0.99 -20.52
C ASN A 277 25.46 0.15 -19.48
N ARG A 278 25.02 -0.20 -18.26
CA ARG A 278 24.73 0.76 -17.20
C ARG A 278 25.33 0.32 -15.88
N ILE A 279 25.95 1.25 -15.17
CA ILE A 279 26.35 1.09 -13.77
C ILE A 279 25.37 1.88 -12.91
N THR A 280 24.80 1.21 -11.90
CA THR A 280 23.91 1.81 -10.92
C THR A 280 24.65 1.94 -9.59
N ILE A 281 24.65 3.15 -9.05
CA ILE A 281 25.13 3.46 -7.71
C ILE A 281 23.90 3.79 -6.88
N GLU A 282 23.45 2.82 -6.08
CA GLU A 282 22.32 2.97 -5.17
C GLU A 282 22.82 3.68 -3.92
N THR A 283 22.25 4.84 -3.64
CA THR A 283 22.66 5.66 -2.50
C THR A 283 21.47 6.00 -1.64
N GLU A 284 21.76 6.34 -0.39
CA GLU A 284 20.79 6.94 0.51
C GLU A 284 21.40 8.19 1.12
N PHE A 285 20.64 9.28 1.14
CA PHE A 285 21.05 10.49 1.83
C PHE A 285 19.95 10.99 2.77
N CYS A 286 20.34 11.59 3.90
CA CYS A 286 19.43 12.20 4.85
C CYS A 286 19.83 13.67 5.04
N ASN A 287 18.98 14.57 4.56
CA ASN A 287 19.18 16.00 4.80
C ASN A 287 18.90 16.29 6.27
N ARG A 288 19.86 16.81 7.04
CA ARG A 288 19.66 17.19 8.45
C ARG A 288 19.26 18.67 8.60
N ARG A 289 19.31 19.46 7.53
CA ARG A 289 19.05 20.91 7.57
C ARG A 289 17.56 21.21 7.53
N MET A 290 17.06 21.85 8.59
CA MET A 290 15.62 22.07 8.82
C MET A 290 14.95 23.07 7.88
N ASN A 291 15.70 23.95 7.21
CA ASN A 291 15.16 25.06 6.40
C ASN A 291 15.36 24.89 4.89
N THR A 292 15.83 23.73 4.44
CA THR A 292 16.02 23.45 3.02
C THR A 292 15.33 22.14 2.70
N GLU A 293 14.20 22.20 2.00
CA GLU A 293 13.35 21.03 1.72
C GLU A 293 13.46 20.56 0.27
N LYS A 294 14.30 21.22 -0.53
CA LYS A 294 14.58 20.87 -1.93
C LYS A 294 16.06 21.01 -2.22
N GLY A 295 16.57 20.17 -3.10
CA GLY A 295 17.95 20.22 -3.54
C GLY A 295 18.13 19.60 -4.90
N GLU A 296 19.16 20.08 -5.59
CA GLU A 296 19.69 19.48 -6.81
C GLU A 296 20.36 18.14 -6.49
N VAL A 297 20.15 17.13 -7.33
CA VAL A 297 21.00 15.95 -7.40
C VAL A 297 21.65 15.91 -8.77
N GLU A 298 22.97 15.74 -8.82
CA GLU A 298 23.73 15.82 -10.07
C GLU A 298 25.01 14.99 -10.00
N ILE A 299 25.42 14.40 -11.12
CA ILE A 299 26.76 13.84 -11.30
C ILE A 299 27.63 14.92 -11.93
N LYS A 300 28.68 15.37 -11.23
CA LYS A 300 29.59 16.42 -11.70
C LYS A 300 30.72 15.88 -12.57
N SER A 301 31.30 14.76 -12.17
CA SER A 301 32.32 14.06 -12.94
C SER A 301 32.49 12.63 -12.42
N ALA A 302 32.93 11.73 -13.28
CA ALA A 302 33.23 10.34 -12.96
C ALA A 302 34.42 9.88 -13.79
N PHE A 303 35.26 9.04 -13.19
CA PHE A 303 36.49 8.54 -13.79
C PHE A 303 36.53 7.02 -13.69
N ASP A 304 36.89 6.36 -14.78
CA ASP A 304 37.08 4.91 -14.83
C ASP A 304 38.34 4.47 -14.04
N GLU A 305 38.62 3.17 -14.01
CA GLU A 305 39.77 2.62 -13.29
C GLU A 305 41.12 3.11 -13.79
N ASN A 306 41.20 3.63 -15.02
CA ASN A 306 42.39 4.16 -15.67
C ASN A 306 42.53 5.68 -15.50
N ALA A 307 41.67 6.30 -14.69
CA ALA A 307 41.57 7.73 -14.49
C ALA A 307 41.23 8.51 -15.78
N LYS A 308 40.57 7.87 -16.76
CA LYS A 308 39.95 8.58 -17.88
C LYS A 308 38.58 9.09 -17.43
N GLU A 309 38.32 10.37 -17.69
CA GLU A 309 37.05 11.02 -17.39
C GLU A 309 35.96 10.52 -18.34
N LEU A 310 34.78 10.22 -17.77
CA LEU A 310 33.57 9.91 -18.51
C LEU A 310 32.89 11.22 -18.95
N GLU A 311 32.26 11.19 -20.11
CA GLU A 311 31.61 12.36 -20.67
C GLU A 311 30.26 12.62 -20.00
N SER A 312 29.80 13.87 -20.01
CA SER A 312 28.55 14.25 -19.32
C SER A 312 27.30 13.53 -19.85
N TYR A 313 27.30 13.10 -21.12
CA TYR A 313 26.22 12.31 -21.71
C TYR A 313 26.18 10.85 -21.20
N ASN A 314 27.20 10.43 -20.45
CA ASN A 314 27.23 9.15 -19.74
C ASN A 314 26.56 9.25 -18.35
N PHE A 315 26.07 10.41 -17.93
CA PHE A 315 25.53 10.61 -16.58
C PHE A 315 24.02 10.70 -16.57
N SER A 316 23.40 9.97 -15.64
CA SER A 316 21.97 10.11 -15.37
C SER A 316 21.65 9.98 -13.88
N VAL A 317 20.65 10.71 -13.40
CA VAL A 317 20.12 10.64 -12.03
C VAL A 317 18.62 10.34 -11.99
N ASN A 318 18.01 10.10 -13.16
CA ASN A 318 16.59 9.77 -13.30
C ASN A 318 16.33 8.92 -14.55
N GLU A 319 15.10 8.49 -14.75
CA GLU A 319 14.71 7.62 -15.87
C GLU A 319 14.75 8.32 -17.25
N ASN A 320 14.92 9.65 -17.28
CA ASN A 320 14.92 10.45 -18.50
C ASN A 320 16.35 10.73 -19.04
N ASP A 321 17.35 9.96 -18.61
CA ASP A 321 18.76 10.14 -18.98
C ASP A 321 19.30 11.57 -18.68
N SER A 322 18.73 12.25 -17.68
CA SER A 322 19.20 13.57 -17.28
C SER A 322 20.28 13.45 -16.22
N SER A 323 21.40 14.14 -16.39
CA SER A 323 22.50 14.20 -15.41
C SER A 323 22.19 15.02 -14.16
N TYR A 324 20.98 15.60 -14.09
CA TYR A 324 20.51 16.53 -13.08
C TYR A 324 19.02 16.28 -12.76
N ASP A 325 18.63 16.43 -11.50
CA ASP A 325 17.23 16.46 -11.10
C ASP A 325 17.01 17.35 -9.87
N TRP A 326 15.80 17.91 -9.75
CA TRP A 326 15.39 18.69 -8.59
C TRP A 326 14.52 17.84 -7.67
N ARG A 327 15.04 17.50 -6.50
CA ARG A 327 14.39 16.59 -5.57
C ARG A 327 13.91 17.32 -4.34
N ASN A 328 12.75 16.91 -3.84
CA ASN A 328 12.37 17.23 -2.46
C ASN A 328 13.31 16.46 -1.54
N MET A 329 13.91 17.14 -0.58
CA MET A 329 14.84 16.61 0.42
C MET A 329 14.38 17.02 1.82
N PRO A 330 13.24 16.52 2.31
CA PRO A 330 12.72 16.89 3.62
C PRO A 330 13.73 16.59 4.73
N PRO A 331 13.84 17.46 5.75
CA PRO A 331 14.79 17.28 6.84
C PRO A 331 14.51 15.99 7.62
N LYS A 332 15.57 15.27 7.99
CA LYS A 332 15.59 14.05 8.81
C LYS A 332 14.88 12.84 8.18
N LEU A 333 14.59 12.89 6.88
CA LEU A 333 14.13 11.73 6.12
C LEU A 333 15.30 11.18 5.30
N ALA A 334 15.62 9.90 5.46
CA ALA A 334 16.58 9.23 4.60
C ALA A 334 15.89 8.89 3.26
N MET A 335 16.49 9.30 2.16
CA MET A 335 15.93 9.15 0.82
C MET A 335 16.88 8.35 -0.03
N LYS A 336 16.34 7.39 -0.78
CA LYS A 336 17.11 6.72 -1.82
C LYS A 336 17.23 7.62 -3.06
N GLN A 337 18.44 7.62 -3.62
CA GLN A 337 18.75 8.25 -4.88
C GLN A 337 19.75 7.38 -5.62
N ASP A 338 19.37 6.98 -6.82
CA ASP A 338 20.22 6.20 -7.68
C ASP A 338 20.94 7.13 -8.65
N PHE A 339 22.24 6.88 -8.83
CA PHE A 339 23.07 7.55 -9.82
C PHE A 339 23.49 6.53 -10.85
N TYR A 340 23.42 6.92 -12.12
CA TYR A 340 23.65 6.03 -13.24
C TYR A 340 24.81 6.52 -14.10
N LEU A 341 25.74 5.62 -14.40
CA LEU A 341 26.69 5.78 -15.50
C LEU A 341 26.20 4.95 -16.67
N ILE A 342 25.62 5.61 -17.67
CA ILE A 342 25.00 5.00 -18.85
C ILE A 342 25.97 5.01 -20.04
N LYS A 343 25.80 4.07 -20.97
CA LYS A 343 26.56 4.02 -22.23
C LYS A 343 28.08 4.03 -22.01
N ALA A 344 28.55 3.34 -20.96
CA ALA A 344 29.99 3.24 -20.71
C ALA A 344 30.67 2.58 -21.93
N ASP A 345 31.67 3.25 -22.52
CA ASP A 345 32.35 2.81 -23.76
C ASP A 345 33.09 1.48 -23.60
N HIS A 346 33.27 1.03 -22.36
CA HIS A 346 33.96 -0.19 -21.98
C HIS A 346 33.48 -0.64 -20.59
N PHE A 347 33.86 -1.85 -20.21
CA PHE A 347 33.55 -2.43 -18.90
C PHE A 347 34.38 -1.76 -17.81
N ILE A 348 33.73 -1.13 -16.83
CA ILE A 348 34.38 -0.42 -15.72
C ILE A 348 34.25 -1.26 -14.44
N PRO A 349 35.25 -2.05 -14.04
CA PRO A 349 35.22 -2.86 -12.82
C PRO A 349 35.30 -2.04 -11.53
N LYS A 350 35.79 -0.80 -11.62
CA LYS A 350 35.98 0.10 -10.47
C LYS A 350 35.90 1.55 -10.92
N ILE A 351 35.09 2.34 -10.24
CA ILE A 351 35.05 3.79 -10.42
C ILE A 351 36.18 4.37 -9.56
N SER A 352 37.23 4.91 -10.20
CA SER A 352 38.39 5.44 -9.47
C SER A 352 38.02 6.68 -8.67
N TYR A 353 37.17 7.54 -9.23
CA TYR A 353 36.65 8.74 -8.60
C TYR A 353 35.29 9.12 -9.18
N ILE A 354 34.34 9.52 -8.33
CA ILE A 354 33.09 10.14 -8.74
C ILE A 354 32.75 11.30 -7.82
N LYS A 355 32.31 12.40 -8.42
CA LYS A 355 31.88 13.63 -7.73
C LYS A 355 30.38 13.82 -7.95
N LEU A 356 29.63 13.80 -6.86
CA LEU A 356 28.19 14.02 -6.85
C LEU A 356 27.89 15.35 -6.17
N LYS A 357 26.81 16.00 -6.59
CA LYS A 357 26.21 17.14 -5.90
C LYS A 357 24.85 16.71 -5.38
N VAL A 358 24.62 16.90 -4.09
CA VAL A 358 23.32 16.71 -3.43
C VAL A 358 23.05 17.97 -2.63
N ARG A 359 22.06 18.77 -3.05
CA ARG A 359 21.83 20.13 -2.55
C ARG A 359 23.08 21.01 -2.79
N ASP A 360 23.65 21.57 -1.74
CA ASP A 360 24.93 22.32 -1.73
C ASP A 360 26.11 21.43 -1.27
N ALA A 361 25.86 20.15 -0.97
CA ALA A 361 26.89 19.20 -0.58
C ALA A 361 27.60 18.64 -1.80
N ILE A 362 28.92 18.59 -1.72
CA ILE A 362 29.78 17.86 -2.63
C ILE A 362 30.13 16.54 -1.96
N ILE A 363 29.84 15.45 -2.66
CA ILE A 363 30.15 14.09 -2.25
C ILE A 363 31.23 13.56 -3.19
N GLU A 364 32.36 13.17 -2.62
CA GLU A 364 33.48 12.60 -3.35
C GLU A 364 33.68 11.15 -2.93
N ILE A 365 33.60 10.24 -3.89
CA ILE A 365 33.80 8.81 -3.65
C ILE A 365 35.02 8.36 -4.45
N ARG A 366 35.93 7.64 -3.80
CA ARG A 366 37.14 7.07 -4.43
C ARG A 366 37.15 5.56 -4.32
N ASN A 367 37.70 4.92 -5.35
CA ASN A 367 37.92 3.47 -5.40
C ASN A 367 36.64 2.64 -5.21
N LEU A 368 35.50 3.09 -5.73
CA LEU A 368 34.23 2.36 -5.61
C LEU A 368 34.23 1.12 -6.52
N PRO A 369 34.25 -0.11 -5.98
CA PRO A 369 34.17 -1.31 -6.81
C PRO A 369 32.78 -1.46 -7.44
N VAL A 370 32.73 -2.03 -8.64
CA VAL A 370 31.49 -2.32 -9.37
C VAL A 370 31.29 -3.83 -9.44
N GLU A 371 30.17 -4.31 -8.89
CA GLU A 371 29.76 -5.72 -9.01
C GLU A 371 29.08 -5.95 -10.38
N TRP A 372 29.52 -6.92 -11.18
CA TRP A 372 29.05 -7.11 -12.56
C TRP A 372 28.40 -8.47 -12.84
#